data_AF-A0A1E7ESS2-F1
#
_entry.id   AF-A0A1E7ESS2-F1
#
_cell.length_a   1.000
_cell.length_b   1.000
_cell.length_c   1.000
_cell.angle_alpha   90.00
_cell.angle_beta   90.00
_cell.angle_gamma   90.00
#
_symmetry.space_group_name_H-M   'P 1'
#
loop_
_entity.id
_entity.type
_entity.pdbx_description
1 polymer ?
#
loop_
_entity_poly.entity_id
_entity_poly.type
_entity_poly.pdbx_seq_one_letter_code
_entity_poly.pdbx_strand_id
1 'polypeptide(L)'
;MKETEAEIDLTTITRNDSQPTLISITKARREISRQLQTRVCADLATKDHGHSYIVWDATEWSKKRLVTAQITPPTNPGEYTGATHNAHEIHKTKLLAWKRYKEAQAATQKMIMHAFKDYHFLELQDGNGDIVGYTAIELFDHLMDQYVQPEDVADQVTALHKVLEQEYDPTEEPQVYYKLVQDARNTLEALNQTIDEQTLIRHGLNQFKEHMDLKMDIKEWKKESSVH
;
A
#
# COMPACT_ATOMS: atom_id res chain seq x y z
N MET A 1 -6.26 -31.53 -3.41
CA MET A 1 -5.44 -30.54 -4.14
C MET A 1 -4.57 -29.88 -3.08
N LYS A 2 -3.25 -30.09 -3.09
CA LYS A 2 -2.35 -29.37 -2.17
C LYS A 2 -2.35 -27.91 -2.65
N GLU A 3 -2.99 -27.00 -1.92
CA GLU A 3 -2.69 -25.58 -2.02
C GLU A 3 -1.23 -25.45 -1.60
N THR A 4 -0.32 -25.37 -2.58
CA THR A 4 1.04 -24.90 -2.35
C THR A 4 0.90 -23.51 -1.73
N GLU A 5 1.51 -23.31 -0.55
CA GLU A 5 1.67 -21.97 0.04
C GLU A 5 2.10 -21.04 -1.09
N ALA A 6 1.24 -20.09 -1.45
CA ALA A 6 1.58 -19.12 -2.48
C ALA A 6 2.83 -18.38 -2.00
N GLU A 7 3.95 -18.66 -2.65
CA GLU A 7 5.25 -18.06 -2.32
C GLU A 7 5.07 -16.54 -2.27
N ILE A 8 5.52 -15.94 -1.18
CA ILE A 8 5.37 -14.51 -0.97
C ILE A 8 6.33 -13.83 -1.93
N ASP A 9 5.79 -13.14 -2.93
CA ASP A 9 6.59 -12.37 -3.87
C ASP A 9 7.17 -11.14 -3.16
N LEU A 10 8.39 -11.26 -2.65
CA LEU A 10 9.08 -10.13 -2.00
C LEU A 10 9.69 -9.16 -3.01
N THR A 11 9.75 -9.49 -4.31
CA THR A 11 10.47 -8.69 -5.32
C THR A 11 9.87 -7.30 -5.52
N THR A 12 8.60 -7.12 -5.18
CA THR A 12 7.90 -5.84 -5.31
C THR A 12 7.76 -5.06 -4.01
N ILE A 13 8.42 -5.53 -2.94
CA ILE A 13 8.60 -4.80 -1.69
C ILE A 13 10.01 -4.21 -1.67
N THR A 14 10.10 -2.89 -1.55
CA THR A 14 11.40 -2.21 -1.45
C THR A 14 12.01 -2.48 -0.08
N ARG A 15 13.22 -3.03 -0.05
CA ARG A 15 14.00 -3.15 1.18
C ARG A 15 14.59 -1.81 1.58
N ASN A 16 14.36 -1.37 2.81
CA ASN A 16 15.04 -0.24 3.41
C ASN A 16 16.27 -0.74 4.20
N ASP A 17 17.46 -0.48 3.66
CA ASP A 17 18.71 -0.84 4.33
C ASP A 17 19.21 0.23 5.31
N SER A 18 18.57 1.39 5.34
CA SER A 18 18.88 2.52 6.22
C SER A 18 17.90 2.60 7.39
N GLN A 19 18.09 3.58 8.29
CA GLN A 19 17.14 3.85 9.36
C GLN A 19 15.74 4.10 8.78
N PRO A 20 14.67 3.53 9.38
CA PRO A 20 13.30 3.81 8.98
C PRO A 20 13.02 5.30 9.01
N THR A 21 12.47 5.81 7.91
CA THR A 21 11.93 7.16 7.79
C THR A 21 10.43 7.07 7.54
N LEU A 22 9.71 8.15 7.81
CA LEU A 22 8.28 8.24 7.54
C LEU A 22 7.93 7.89 6.08
N ILE A 23 8.69 8.37 5.08
CA ILE A 23 8.54 7.96 3.67
C ILE A 23 8.73 6.45 3.50
N SER A 24 9.81 5.87 4.05
CA SER A 24 10.09 4.44 3.86
C SER A 24 9.00 3.56 4.48
N ILE A 25 8.49 3.96 5.66
CA ILE A 25 7.42 3.29 6.39
C ILE A 25 6.12 3.36 5.59
N THR A 26 5.76 4.57 5.16
CA THR A 26 4.55 4.81 4.35
C THR A 26 4.61 4.07 3.01
N LYS A 27 5.78 4.07 2.36
CA LYS A 27 6.00 3.37 1.09
C LYS A 27 5.87 1.86 1.26
N ALA A 28 6.53 1.27 2.25
CA ALA A 28 6.41 -0.16 2.53
C ALA A 28 4.96 -0.56 2.80
N ARG A 29 4.23 0.22 3.61
CA ARG A 29 2.80 0.01 3.89
C ARG A 29 1.95 -0.02 2.62
N ARG A 30 2.21 0.87 1.66
CA ARG A 30 1.52 0.87 0.35
C ARG A 30 1.87 -0.30 -0.53
N GLU A 31 3.15 -0.64 -0.65
CA GLU A 31 3.62 -1.75 -1.48
C GLU A 31 3.02 -3.07 -0.99
N ILE A 32 3.04 -3.29 0.33
CA ILE A 32 2.41 -4.44 0.98
C ILE A 32 0.89 -4.40 0.78
N SER A 33 0.26 -3.24 0.98
CA SER A 33 -1.17 -3.08 0.72
C SER A 33 -1.54 -3.46 -0.72
N ARG A 34 -0.70 -3.16 -1.72
CA ARG A 34 -0.94 -3.48 -3.13
C ARG A 34 -0.84 -4.99 -3.37
N GLN A 35 0.16 -5.65 -2.79
CA GLN A 35 0.27 -7.10 -2.87
C GLN A 35 -0.90 -7.82 -2.21
N LEU A 36 -1.39 -7.33 -1.08
CA LEU A 36 -2.52 -7.95 -0.39
C LEU A 36 -3.84 -7.86 -1.16
N GLN A 37 -3.97 -6.94 -2.13
CA GLN A 37 -5.15 -6.85 -3.00
C GLN A 37 -5.25 -8.03 -3.96
N THR A 38 -4.12 -8.60 -4.39
CA THR A 38 -4.12 -9.74 -5.33
C THR A 38 -4.37 -11.08 -4.65
N ARG A 39 -4.32 -11.11 -3.30
CA ARG A 39 -4.58 -12.33 -2.52
C ARG A 39 -6.08 -12.56 -2.34
N VAL A 40 -6.50 -13.81 -2.53
CA VAL A 40 -7.91 -14.23 -2.42
C VAL A 40 -8.45 -13.96 -1.01
N CYS A 41 -9.40 -13.03 -0.90
CA CYS A 41 -10.16 -12.77 0.32
C CYS A 41 -11.57 -13.37 0.20
N ALA A 42 -12.05 -13.98 1.28
CA ALA A 42 -13.39 -14.58 1.32
C ALA A 42 -14.49 -13.55 1.64
N ASP A 43 -14.12 -12.36 2.10
CA ASP A 43 -15.06 -11.33 2.51
C ASP A 43 -15.48 -10.46 1.32
N LEU A 44 -16.76 -10.51 0.95
CA LEU A 44 -17.32 -9.72 -0.16
C LEU A 44 -17.33 -8.21 0.11
N ALA A 45 -17.18 -7.78 1.37
CA ALA A 45 -17.08 -6.38 1.74
C ALA A 45 -15.72 -5.78 1.34
N THR A 46 -14.69 -6.60 1.11
CA THR A 46 -13.38 -6.10 0.68
C THR A 46 -13.35 -5.67 -0.78
N LYS A 47 -14.34 -6.06 -1.59
CA LYS A 47 -14.40 -5.76 -3.04
C LYS A 47 -13.06 -6.12 -3.72
N ASP A 48 -12.52 -5.20 -4.52
CA ASP A 48 -11.25 -5.34 -5.22
C ASP A 48 -10.02 -5.13 -4.31
N HIS A 49 -10.22 -4.86 -3.02
CA HIS A 49 -9.14 -4.51 -2.09
C HIS A 49 -8.54 -5.71 -1.34
N GLY A 50 -9.10 -6.91 -1.52
CA GLY A 50 -8.57 -8.16 -0.95
C GLY A 50 -8.26 -8.07 0.55
N HIS A 51 -7.10 -8.57 0.95
CA HIS A 51 -6.63 -8.54 2.34
C HIS A 51 -5.95 -7.22 2.73
N SER A 52 -6.04 -6.17 1.91
CA SER A 52 -5.27 -4.95 2.20
C SER A 52 -5.70 -4.22 3.47
N TYR A 53 -6.90 -4.48 3.99
CA TYR A 53 -7.35 -3.97 5.30
C TYR A 53 -6.44 -4.40 6.46
N ILE A 54 -5.62 -5.45 6.31
CA ILE A 54 -4.69 -5.91 7.35
C ILE A 54 -3.68 -4.83 7.75
N VAL A 55 -3.32 -3.94 6.81
CA VAL A 55 -2.33 -2.88 7.05
C VAL A 55 -2.96 -1.51 7.22
N TRP A 56 -4.29 -1.35 7.22
CA TRP A 56 -4.93 -0.03 7.37
C TRP A 56 -5.86 -0.04 8.58
N ASP A 57 -5.83 1.02 9.37
CA ASP A 57 -6.84 1.22 10.41
C ASP A 57 -8.23 1.46 9.78
N ALA A 58 -9.27 1.47 10.62
CA ALA A 58 -10.65 1.63 10.16
C ALA A 58 -10.90 2.97 9.44
N THR A 59 -10.22 4.04 9.86
CA THR A 59 -10.37 5.38 9.29
C THR A 59 -9.77 5.41 7.89
N GLU A 60 -8.53 4.97 7.72
CA GLU A 60 -7.85 4.93 6.42
C GLU A 60 -8.50 3.92 5.46
N TRP A 61 -8.97 2.78 5.99
CA TRP A 61 -9.72 1.79 5.22
C TRP A 61 -11.01 2.37 4.62
N SER A 62 -11.74 3.17 5.39
CA SER A 62 -13.02 3.76 4.95
C SER A 62 -12.89 4.74 3.79
N LYS A 63 -11.69 5.30 3.56
CA LYS A 63 -11.40 6.20 2.45
C LYS A 63 -11.27 5.47 1.10
N LYS A 64 -11.12 4.14 1.10
CA LYS A 64 -10.93 3.38 -0.13
C LYS A 64 -12.19 3.32 -0.98
N ARG A 65 -12.00 3.36 -2.30
CA ARG A 65 -13.10 3.32 -3.28
C ARG A 65 -14.02 2.12 -3.05
N LEU A 66 -15.34 2.34 -3.00
CA LEU A 66 -16.37 1.31 -2.82
C LEU A 66 -16.36 0.58 -1.46
N VAL A 67 -15.56 1.03 -0.49
CA VAL A 67 -15.65 0.52 0.88
C VAL A 67 -16.82 1.21 1.57
N THR A 68 -17.78 0.42 2.04
CA THR A 68 -18.99 0.90 2.73
C THR A 68 -19.11 0.38 4.16
N ALA A 69 -18.19 -0.49 4.59
CA ALA A 69 -18.19 -1.08 5.91
C ALA A 69 -16.77 -1.40 6.37
N GLN A 70 -16.57 -1.39 7.68
CA GLN A 70 -15.36 -1.90 8.30
C GLN A 70 -15.31 -3.42 8.16
N ILE A 71 -14.12 -3.95 7.88
CA ILE A 71 -13.90 -5.40 7.84
C ILE A 71 -13.67 -5.90 9.26
N THR A 72 -14.44 -6.90 9.67
CA THR A 72 -14.18 -7.63 10.91
C THR A 72 -13.35 -8.86 10.56
N PRO A 73 -12.11 -8.99 11.06
CA PRO A 73 -11.30 -10.16 10.79
C PRO A 73 -12.01 -11.46 11.17
N PRO A 74 -11.94 -12.51 10.34
CA PRO A 74 -12.57 -13.78 10.66
C PRO A 74 -11.93 -14.42 11.89
N THR A 75 -12.74 -14.91 12.81
CA THR A 75 -12.29 -15.63 14.01
C THR A 75 -12.22 -17.14 13.75
N ASN A 76 -11.39 -17.86 14.52
CA ASN A 76 -11.36 -19.32 14.46
C ASN A 76 -12.75 -19.88 14.82
N PRO A 77 -13.42 -20.62 13.91
CA PRO A 77 -14.77 -21.14 14.18
C PRO A 77 -14.78 -22.34 15.14
N GLY A 78 -13.62 -22.85 15.57
CA GLY A 78 -13.51 -24.00 16.47
C GLY A 78 -13.88 -25.33 15.80
N GLU A 79 -14.08 -26.36 16.62
CA GLU A 79 -14.52 -27.67 16.15
C GLU A 79 -15.99 -27.63 15.67
N TYR A 80 -16.30 -28.41 14.65
CA TYR A 80 -17.66 -28.49 14.14
C TYR A 80 -18.55 -29.29 15.10
N THR A 81 -19.63 -28.66 15.59
CA THR A 81 -20.59 -29.26 16.53
C THR A 81 -22.02 -29.33 15.96
N GLY A 82 -22.20 -29.02 14.68
CA GLY A 82 -23.52 -28.96 14.04
C GLY A 82 -24.08 -30.34 13.66
N ALA A 83 -25.39 -30.40 13.45
CA ALA A 83 -26.11 -31.64 13.08
C ALA A 83 -26.54 -31.70 11.59
N THR A 84 -26.37 -30.63 10.81
CA THR A 84 -26.92 -30.52 9.45
C THR A 84 -25.84 -30.30 8.40
N HIS A 85 -26.11 -30.75 7.16
CA HIS A 85 -25.21 -30.52 6.03
C HIS A 85 -24.95 -29.03 5.81
N ASN A 86 -25.99 -28.18 5.87
CA ASN A 86 -25.84 -26.74 5.72
C ASN A 86 -24.95 -26.12 6.81
N ALA A 87 -25.08 -26.57 8.07
CA ALA A 87 -24.21 -26.08 9.14
C ALA A 87 -22.74 -26.47 8.90
N HIS A 88 -22.51 -27.66 8.34
CA HIS A 88 -21.17 -28.13 7.99
C HIS A 88 -20.54 -27.29 6.86
N GLU A 89 -21.29 -26.98 5.80
CA GLU A 89 -20.78 -26.14 4.71
C GLU A 89 -20.48 -24.71 5.18
N ILE A 90 -21.34 -24.12 6.03
CA ILE A 90 -21.07 -22.80 6.65
C ILE A 90 -19.80 -22.85 7.51
N HIS A 91 -19.60 -23.92 8.29
CA HIS A 91 -18.39 -24.10 9.11
C HIS A 91 -17.13 -24.18 8.23
N LYS A 92 -17.16 -24.96 7.14
CA LYS A 92 -16.06 -25.03 6.17
C LYS A 92 -15.73 -23.67 5.57
N THR A 93 -16.75 -22.88 5.20
CA THR A 93 -16.54 -21.52 4.66
C THR A 93 -15.87 -20.62 5.69
N LYS A 94 -16.34 -20.62 6.95
CA LYS A 94 -15.73 -19.85 8.05
C LYS A 94 -14.30 -20.29 8.32
N LEU A 95 -14.03 -21.59 8.33
CA LEU A 95 -12.71 -22.15 8.57
C LEU A 95 -11.74 -21.75 7.45
N LEU A 96 -12.18 -21.83 6.19
CA LEU A 96 -11.38 -21.41 5.04
C LEU A 96 -11.08 -19.89 5.07
N ALA A 97 -12.08 -19.06 5.41
CA ALA A 97 -11.89 -17.62 5.56
C ALA A 97 -10.86 -17.29 6.64
N TRP A 98 -10.96 -17.94 7.81
CA TRP A 98 -9.99 -17.79 8.90
C TRP A 98 -8.58 -18.24 8.50
N LYS A 99 -8.42 -19.39 7.83
CA LYS A 99 -7.11 -19.87 7.34
C LYS A 99 -6.46 -18.88 6.38
N ARG A 100 -7.21 -18.40 5.39
CA ARG A 100 -6.73 -17.40 4.42
C ARG A 100 -6.31 -16.09 5.09
N TYR A 101 -7.07 -15.66 6.10
CA TYR A 101 -6.70 -14.50 6.90
C TYR A 101 -5.39 -14.72 7.67
N LYS A 102 -5.21 -15.87 8.34
CA LYS A 102 -3.97 -16.19 9.05
C LYS A 102 -2.77 -16.27 8.12
N GLU A 103 -2.93 -16.85 6.94
CA GLU A 103 -1.90 -16.88 5.89
C GLU A 103 -1.55 -15.47 5.40
N ALA A 104 -2.55 -14.61 5.18
CA ALA A 104 -2.33 -13.23 4.80
C ALA A 104 -1.62 -12.43 5.90
N GLN A 105 -1.96 -12.64 7.18
CA GLN A 105 -1.24 -12.03 8.30
C GLN A 105 0.23 -12.46 8.35
N ALA A 106 0.50 -13.77 8.30
CA ALA A 106 1.86 -14.29 8.32
C ALA A 106 2.69 -13.78 7.13
N ALA A 107 2.07 -13.70 5.94
CA ALA A 107 2.70 -13.11 4.77
C ALA A 107 3.00 -11.62 4.94
N THR A 108 2.06 -10.87 5.51
CA THR A 108 2.23 -9.43 5.77
C THR A 108 3.40 -9.19 6.70
N GLN A 109 3.50 -9.96 7.78
CA GLN A 109 4.61 -9.86 8.73
C GLN A 109 5.95 -10.16 8.05
N LYS A 110 6.04 -11.22 7.24
CA LYS A 110 7.25 -11.52 6.46
C LYS A 110 7.62 -10.39 5.49
N MET A 111 6.64 -9.74 4.85
CA MET A 111 6.90 -8.58 3.99
C MET A 111 7.42 -7.38 4.78
N ILE A 112 6.90 -7.12 5.99
CA ILE A 112 7.39 -6.04 6.87
C ILE A 112 8.83 -6.32 7.32
N MET A 113 9.12 -7.54 7.75
CA MET A 113 10.49 -7.97 8.13
C MET A 113 11.44 -8.02 6.93
N HIS A 114 10.92 -8.14 5.72
CA HIS A 114 11.73 -7.97 4.52
C HIS A 114 12.02 -6.48 4.24
N ALA A 115 11.02 -5.62 4.40
CA ALA A 115 11.13 -4.19 4.16
C ALA A 115 12.08 -3.49 5.15
N PHE A 116 12.11 -3.94 6.41
CA PHE A 116 12.94 -3.36 7.47
C PHE A 116 13.78 -4.43 8.15
N LYS A 117 15.04 -4.11 8.47
CA LYS A 117 15.96 -5.05 9.11
C LYS A 117 15.45 -5.53 10.48
N ASP A 118 15.69 -6.81 10.78
CA ASP A 118 15.24 -7.48 12.00
C ASP A 118 15.58 -6.72 13.30
N TYR A 119 16.72 -6.00 13.33
CA TYR A 119 17.14 -5.29 14.53
C TYR A 119 16.20 -4.13 14.91
N HIS A 120 15.35 -3.65 13.99
CA HIS A 120 14.33 -2.64 14.27
C HIS A 120 13.16 -3.18 15.11
N PHE A 121 13.09 -4.50 15.32
CA PHE A 121 12.00 -5.18 16.03
C PHE A 121 12.47 -6.02 17.22
N LEU A 122 13.72 -5.88 17.67
CA LEU A 122 14.29 -6.74 18.73
C LEU A 122 13.46 -6.72 20.02
N GLU A 123 12.89 -5.57 20.37
CA GLU A 123 12.05 -5.43 21.56
C GLU A 123 10.68 -6.12 21.45
N LEU A 124 10.25 -6.45 20.24
CA LEU A 124 9.00 -7.15 19.96
C LEU A 124 9.19 -8.66 19.79
N GLN A 125 10.44 -9.13 19.74
CA GLN A 125 10.76 -10.54 19.62
C GLN A 125 10.57 -11.26 20.97
N ASP A 126 10.04 -12.48 20.90
CA ASP A 126 10.00 -13.37 22.06
C ASP A 126 11.39 -13.97 22.36
N GLY A 127 11.46 -14.85 23.37
CA GLY A 127 12.71 -15.51 23.75
C GLY A 127 13.36 -16.39 22.67
N ASN A 128 12.65 -16.68 21.57
CA ASN A 128 13.15 -17.43 20.42
C ASN A 128 13.57 -16.52 19.25
N GLY A 129 13.34 -15.21 19.35
CA GLY A 129 13.58 -14.26 18.26
C GLY A 129 12.38 -14.07 17.33
N ASP A 130 11.22 -14.65 17.66
CA ASP A 130 10.02 -14.56 16.82
C ASP A 130 9.14 -13.38 17.24
N ILE A 131 8.62 -12.64 16.27
CA ILE A 131 7.60 -11.60 16.52
C ILE A 131 6.24 -12.31 16.53
N VAL A 132 5.69 -12.57 17.73
CA VAL A 132 4.42 -13.30 17.88
C VAL A 132 3.38 -12.41 18.56
N GLY A 133 2.16 -12.39 18.02
CA GLY A 133 1.02 -11.71 18.62
C GLY A 133 0.81 -10.26 18.17
N TYR A 134 1.74 -9.69 17.40
CA TYR A 134 1.60 -8.35 16.84
C TYR A 134 0.89 -8.37 15.48
N THR A 135 -0.02 -7.42 15.31
CA THR A 135 -0.66 -7.09 14.03
C THR A 135 0.27 -6.26 13.16
N ALA A 136 0.02 -6.25 11.85
CA ALA A 136 0.79 -5.42 10.94
C ALA A 136 0.70 -3.92 11.25
N ILE A 137 -0.45 -3.47 11.78
CA ILE A 137 -0.66 -2.09 12.21
C ILE A 137 0.26 -1.78 13.40
N GLU A 138 0.26 -2.62 14.43
CA GLU A 138 1.15 -2.44 15.60
C GLU A 138 2.64 -2.44 15.20
N LEU A 139 3.04 -3.25 14.22
CA LEU A 139 4.42 -3.23 13.71
C LEU A 139 4.76 -1.93 12.97
N PHE A 140 3.82 -1.37 12.20
CA PHE A 140 4.03 -0.07 11.56
C PHE A 140 4.02 1.08 12.56
N ASP A 141 3.12 1.04 13.54
CA ASP A 141 3.03 2.05 14.60
C ASP A 141 4.30 2.04 15.46
N HIS A 142 4.84 0.86 15.79
CA HIS A 142 6.15 0.71 16.44
C HIS A 142 7.28 1.39 15.66
N LEU A 143 7.35 1.17 14.33
CA LEU A 143 8.36 1.84 13.50
C LEU A 143 8.18 3.36 13.47
N MET A 144 6.94 3.84 13.48
CA MET A 144 6.63 5.26 13.53
C MET A 144 7.08 5.86 14.85
N ASP A 145 6.68 5.26 15.97
CA ASP A 145 6.96 5.77 17.32
C ASP A 145 8.46 5.78 17.63
N GLN A 146 9.22 4.79 17.16
CA GLN A 146 10.65 4.68 17.42
C GLN A 146 11.50 5.62 16.54
N TYR A 147 11.13 5.82 15.29
CA TYR A 147 12.02 6.42 14.29
C TYR A 147 11.53 7.74 13.69
N VAL A 148 10.29 8.14 13.92
CA VAL A 148 9.72 9.35 13.33
C VAL A 148 9.45 10.38 14.42
N GLN A 149 10.25 11.45 14.45
CA GLN A 149 9.97 12.59 15.32
C GLN A 149 9.00 13.56 14.64
N PRO A 150 8.25 14.38 15.40
CA PRO A 150 7.35 15.38 14.83
C PRO A 150 8.07 16.37 13.89
N GLU A 151 9.33 16.74 14.18
CA GLU A 151 10.12 17.60 13.28
C GLU A 151 10.39 16.92 11.95
N ASP A 152 10.71 15.62 11.94
CA ASP A 152 10.93 14.84 10.73
C ASP A 152 9.68 14.82 9.85
N VAL A 153 8.50 14.72 10.47
CA VAL A 153 7.21 14.79 9.76
C VAL A 153 7.08 16.15 9.06
N ALA A 154 7.33 17.24 9.77
CA ALA A 154 7.17 18.59 9.22
C ALA A 154 8.15 18.90 8.06
N ASP A 155 9.42 18.53 8.23
CA ASP A 155 10.44 18.69 7.20
C ASP A 155 10.11 17.85 5.96
N GLN A 156 9.61 16.64 6.17
CA GLN A 156 9.24 15.75 5.09
C GLN A 156 7.98 16.18 4.37
N VAL A 157 6.96 16.67 5.09
CA VAL A 157 5.78 17.29 4.48
C VAL A 157 6.20 18.47 3.61
N THR A 158 7.15 19.29 4.09
CA THR A 158 7.69 20.41 3.30
C THR A 158 8.41 19.92 2.04
N ALA A 159 9.24 18.87 2.15
CA ALA A 159 9.93 18.28 1.01
C ALA A 159 8.95 17.70 -0.03
N LEU A 160 7.89 17.03 0.41
CA LEU A 160 6.86 16.48 -0.48
C LEU A 160 6.08 17.58 -1.21
N HIS A 161 5.76 18.68 -0.53
CA HIS A 161 5.13 19.84 -1.19
C HIS A 161 6.05 20.45 -2.27
N LYS A 162 7.36 20.52 -2.02
CA LYS A 162 8.33 20.96 -3.04
C LYS A 162 8.33 20.04 -4.28
N VAL A 163 8.14 18.73 -4.09
CA VAL A 163 8.02 17.79 -5.23
C VAL A 163 6.74 18.05 -6.04
N LEU A 164 5.63 18.41 -5.39
CA LEU A 164 4.39 18.78 -6.11
C LEU A 164 4.54 20.04 -6.97
N GLU A 165 5.44 20.94 -6.58
CA GLU A 165 5.75 22.21 -7.25
C GLU A 165 6.97 22.14 -8.17
N GLN A 166 7.62 20.98 -8.28
CA GLN A 166 8.82 20.82 -9.10
C GLN A 166 8.51 20.98 -10.59
N GLU A 167 9.32 21.74 -11.33
CA GLU A 167 9.21 21.84 -12.79
C GLU A 167 9.64 20.53 -13.48
N TYR A 168 8.98 20.20 -14.59
CA TYR A 168 9.31 19.02 -15.37
C TYR A 168 10.61 19.23 -16.14
N ASP A 169 11.56 18.30 -15.98
CA ASP A 169 12.78 18.27 -16.78
C ASP A 169 12.49 17.65 -18.16
N PRO A 170 12.62 18.41 -19.27
CA PRO A 170 12.35 17.90 -20.62
C PRO A 170 13.26 16.73 -21.05
N THR A 171 14.35 16.48 -20.33
CA THR A 171 15.26 15.36 -20.59
C THR A 171 14.84 14.06 -19.91
N GLU A 172 13.89 14.11 -18.96
CA GLU A 172 13.34 12.95 -18.26
C GLU A 172 12.08 12.42 -18.99
N GLU A 173 11.82 11.12 -18.92
CA GLU A 173 10.55 10.58 -19.43
C GLU A 173 9.34 11.17 -18.66
N PRO A 174 8.31 11.72 -19.33
CA PRO A 174 7.16 12.33 -18.66
C PRO A 174 6.51 11.43 -17.60
N GLN A 175 6.47 10.12 -17.86
CA GLN A 175 5.90 9.12 -16.96
C GLN A 175 6.63 9.08 -15.61
N VAL A 176 7.95 9.31 -15.59
CA VAL A 176 8.75 9.32 -14.35
C VAL A 176 8.37 10.53 -13.51
N TYR A 177 8.31 11.72 -14.12
CA TYR A 177 7.85 12.94 -13.45
C TYR A 177 6.44 12.81 -12.87
N TYR A 178 5.45 12.37 -13.67
CA TYR A 178 4.08 12.21 -13.18
C TYR A 178 3.97 11.16 -12.09
N LYS A 179 4.76 10.08 -12.16
CA LYS A 179 4.82 9.07 -11.10
C LYS A 179 5.37 9.67 -9.81
N LEU A 180 6.45 10.46 -9.88
CA LEU A 180 7.04 11.13 -8.72
C LEU A 180 6.03 12.06 -8.04
N VAL A 181 5.32 12.90 -8.82
CA VAL A 181 4.27 13.80 -8.31
C VAL A 181 3.12 13.00 -7.70
N GLN A 182 2.67 11.92 -8.35
CA GLN A 182 1.60 11.06 -7.83
C GLN A 182 2.01 10.36 -6.53
N ASP A 183 3.25 9.87 -6.44
CA ASP A 183 3.78 9.22 -5.23
C ASP A 183 3.90 10.24 -4.09
N ALA A 184 4.31 11.48 -4.37
CA ALA A 184 4.33 12.56 -3.38
C ALA A 184 2.91 12.92 -2.89
N ARG A 185 1.95 13.07 -3.82
CA ARG A 185 0.53 13.32 -3.50
C ARG A 185 -0.03 12.22 -2.61
N ASN A 186 0.13 10.97 -3.02
CA ASN A 186 -0.35 9.84 -2.24
C ASN A 186 0.28 9.89 -0.84
N THR A 187 1.60 10.16 -0.73
CA THR A 187 2.33 10.24 0.56
C THR A 187 1.71 11.28 1.47
N LEU A 188 1.49 12.50 0.99
CA LEU A 188 0.81 13.55 1.74
C LEU A 188 -0.61 13.15 2.18
N GLU A 189 -1.40 12.49 1.33
CA GLU A 189 -2.74 11.99 1.69
C GLU A 189 -2.69 10.98 2.85
N ALA A 190 -1.73 10.04 2.84
CA ALA A 190 -1.58 9.07 3.93
C ALA A 190 -1.06 9.71 5.23
N LEU A 191 -0.42 10.87 5.13
CA LEU A 191 -0.03 11.70 6.29
C LEU A 191 -1.16 12.62 6.76
N ASN A 192 -2.39 12.44 6.24
CA ASN A 192 -3.54 13.28 6.50
C ASN A 192 -3.29 14.78 6.24
N GLN A 193 -2.40 15.09 5.28
CA GLN A 193 -2.15 16.46 4.86
C GLN A 193 -3.17 16.91 3.82
N THR A 194 -3.61 18.15 3.92
CA THR A 194 -4.52 18.75 2.93
C THR A 194 -3.72 19.18 1.71
N ILE A 195 -4.11 18.70 0.53
CA ILE A 195 -3.50 19.09 -0.74
C ILE A 195 -4.52 19.97 -1.48
N ASP A 196 -4.10 21.14 -1.95
CA ASP A 196 -4.93 21.95 -2.85
C ASP A 196 -4.91 21.32 -4.25
N GLU A 197 -5.89 20.47 -4.52
CA GLU A 197 -6.03 19.76 -5.79
C GLU A 197 -6.15 20.71 -6.98
N GLN A 198 -6.77 21.90 -6.81
CA GLN A 198 -6.89 22.85 -7.92
C GLN A 198 -5.54 23.43 -8.32
N THR A 199 -4.72 23.78 -7.33
CA THR A 199 -3.36 24.27 -7.58
C THR A 199 -2.49 23.18 -8.18
N LEU A 200 -2.59 21.93 -7.70
CA LEU A 200 -1.84 20.81 -8.25
C LEU A 200 -2.22 20.54 -9.72
N ILE A 201 -3.51 20.53 -10.06
CA ILE A 201 -3.98 20.35 -11.44
C ILE A 201 -3.49 21.49 -12.33
N ARG A 202 -3.58 22.75 -11.85
CA ARG A 202 -3.10 23.91 -12.61
C ARG A 202 -1.59 23.83 -12.86
N HIS A 203 -0.83 23.43 -11.85
CA HIS A 203 0.61 23.24 -11.98
C HIS A 203 0.94 22.17 -13.02
N GLY A 204 0.35 20.98 -12.90
CA GLY A 204 0.54 19.90 -13.87
C GLY A 204 0.14 20.28 -15.31
N LEU A 205 -0.97 21.02 -15.48
CA LEU A 205 -1.40 21.52 -16.78
C LEU A 205 -0.42 22.55 -17.39
N ASN A 206 0.22 23.37 -16.57
CA ASN A 206 1.23 24.31 -17.06
C ASN A 206 2.48 23.57 -17.53
N GLN A 207 2.99 22.64 -16.73
CA GLN A 207 4.14 21.79 -17.09
C GLN A 207 3.90 21.02 -18.39
N PHE A 208 2.70 20.44 -18.54
CA PHE A 208 2.29 19.77 -19.78
C PHE A 208 2.31 20.71 -20.99
N LYS A 209 1.75 21.93 -20.87
CA LYS A 209 1.68 22.88 -22.00
C LYS A 209 3.04 23.43 -22.41
N GLU A 210 3.95 23.62 -21.47
CA GLU A 210 5.26 24.23 -21.71
C GLU A 210 6.25 23.23 -22.33
N HIS A 211 6.16 21.96 -21.94
CA HIS A 211 7.19 20.98 -22.26
C HIS A 211 6.72 19.81 -23.14
N MET A 212 5.42 19.45 -23.13
CA MET A 212 4.89 18.49 -24.10
C MET A 212 4.50 19.27 -25.35
N ASP A 213 5.46 19.48 -26.26
CA ASP A 213 5.19 20.14 -27.54
C ASP A 213 4.38 19.21 -28.46
N LEU A 214 3.09 19.06 -28.15
CA LEU A 214 2.09 18.39 -28.99
C LEU A 214 2.09 18.97 -30.42
N LYS A 215 2.61 20.19 -30.64
CA LYS A 215 2.71 20.75 -31.99
C LYS A 215 3.77 20.05 -32.83
N MET A 216 4.80 19.46 -32.23
CA MET A 216 5.83 18.71 -32.96
C MET A 216 5.27 17.36 -33.40
N ASP A 217 4.65 16.60 -32.48
CA ASP A 217 3.96 15.34 -32.79
C ASP A 217 2.82 15.54 -33.80
N ILE A 218 2.02 16.60 -33.67
CA ILE A 218 0.95 16.90 -34.64
C ILE A 218 1.52 17.30 -36.01
N LYS A 219 2.68 17.96 -36.07
CA LYS A 219 3.34 18.30 -37.35
C LYS A 219 3.90 17.06 -38.02
N GLU A 220 4.49 16.14 -37.26
CA GLU A 220 4.99 14.86 -37.77
C GLU A 220 3.84 13.96 -38.21
N TRP A 221 2.78 13.86 -37.40
CA TRP A 221 1.58 13.11 -37.75
C TRP A 221 0.87 13.68 -38.99
N LYS A 222 0.78 15.01 -39.12
CA LYS A 222 0.27 15.65 -40.35
C LYS A 222 1.16 15.36 -41.56
N LYS A 223 2.49 15.32 -41.41
CA LYS A 223 3.39 14.92 -42.50
C LYS A 223 3.14 13.49 -42.92
N GLU A 224 2.98 12.55 -41.99
CA GLU A 224 2.65 11.15 -42.29
C GLU A 224 1.27 11.03 -42.95
N SER A 225 0.29 11.82 -42.50
CA SER A 225 -1.06 11.90 -43.09
C SER A 225 -1.09 12.55 -44.48
N SER A 226 -0.03 13.28 -44.86
CA SER A 226 0.09 13.98 -46.15
C SER A 226 0.82 13.15 -47.21
N VAL A 227 1.28 11.94 -46.86
CA VAL A 227 2.01 11.02 -47.75
C VAL A 227 1.07 9.89 -48.25
N HIS A 228 -0.25 10.07 -48.18
CA HIS A 228 -1.25 9.21 -48.82
C HIS A 228 -2.13 10.01 -49.78
#